data_AF-A0A9E0PR96-F1
#
_entry.id   AF-A0A9E0PR96-F1
#
_cell.length_a   1.000
_cell.length_b   1.000
_cell.length_c   1.000
_cell.angle_alpha   90.00
_cell.angle_beta   90.00
_cell.angle_gamma   90.00
#
_symmetry.space_group_name_H-M   'P 1'
#
loop_
_entity.id
_entity.type
_entity.pdbx_description
1 polymer ?
#
loop_
_entity_poly.entity_id
_entity_poly.type
_entity_poly.pdbx_seq_one_letter_code
_entity_poly.pdbx_strand_id
1 'polypeptide(L)' 'MFTNNLYNLMLQAVEEHKSLWRIKDDYMQDASQSPESLAFWEKAIEDKENHIRELKVLIREELNK' A
#
# COMPACT_ATOMS: atom_id res chain seq x y z
N MET A 1 -4.86 12.62 23.07
CA MET A 1 -3.96 12.31 21.94
C MET A 1 -4.81 12.30 20.68
N PHE A 2 -4.47 13.11 19.68
CA PHE A 2 -5.32 13.41 18.51
C PHE A 2 -5.81 12.16 17.78
N THR A 3 -7.03 11.70 18.06
CA THR A 3 -7.74 10.71 17.24
C THR A 3 -8.28 11.40 16.00
N ASN A 4 -7.39 11.81 15.10
CA ASN A 4 -7.79 12.15 13.74
C ASN A 4 -7.70 10.87 12.92
N ASN A 5 -8.75 10.05 12.99
CA ASN A 5 -8.85 8.81 12.22
C ASN A 5 -8.64 9.06 10.72
N LEU A 6 -9.17 10.17 10.19
CA LEU A 6 -8.90 10.62 8.82
C LEU A 6 -7.40 10.81 8.56
N TYR A 7 -6.67 11.47 9.46
CA TYR A 7 -5.21 11.61 9.34
C TYR A 7 -4.51 10.25 9.32
N ASN A 8 -4.90 9.32 10.19
CA ASN A 8 -4.32 7.97 10.22
C ASN A 8 -4.57 7.22 8.90
N LEU A 9 -5.78 7.31 8.35
CA LEU A 9 -6.13 6.69 7.07
C LEU A 9 -5.33 7.30 5.91
N MET A 10 -5.21 8.63 5.87
CA MET A 10 -4.41 9.32 4.85
C MET A 10 -2.92 8.99 4.96
N LEU A 11 -2.39 8.94 6.18
CA LEU A 11 -1.01 8.56 6.43
C LEU A 11 -0.75 7.12 5.97
N GLN A 12 -1.63 6.17 6.30
CA GLN A 12 -1.51 4.79 5.85
C GLN A 12 -1.54 4.69 4.32
N ALA A 13 -2.43 5.44 3.65
CA ALA A 13 -2.50 5.44 2.19
C ALA A 13 -1.19 5.91 1.54
N VAL A 14 -0.52 6.91 2.15
CA VAL A 14 0.80 7.38 1.70
C VAL A 14 1.86 6.29 1.86
N GLU A 15 1.88 5.60 3.01
CA GLU A 15 2.86 4.54 3.26
C GLU A 15 2.66 3.33 2.34
N GLU A 16 1.42 2.94 2.06
CA GLU A 16 1.14 1.88 1.08
C GLU A 16 1.59 2.28 -0.33
N HIS A 17 1.33 3.53 -0.75
CA HIS A 17 1.80 4.02 -2.04
C HIS A 17 3.33 4.02 -2.16
N LYS A 18 4.05 4.47 -1.12
CA LYS A 18 5.52 4.44 -1.10
C LYS A 18 6.06 3.02 -1.13
N SER A 19 5.45 2.11 -0.36
CA SER A 19 5.86 0.72 -0.33
C SER A 19 5.61 0.04 -1.68
N LEU A 20 4.46 0.30 -2.31
CA LEU A 20 4.12 -0.25 -3.62
C LEU A 20 5.10 0.22 -4.69
N TRP A 21 5.46 1.51 -4.67
CA TRP A 21 6.45 2.06 -5.59
C TRP A 21 7.81 1.38 -5.45
N ARG A 22 8.35 1.27 -4.22
CA ARG A 22 9.63 0.58 -3.96
C ARG A 22 9.63 -0.87 -4.42
N ILE A 23 8.52 -1.59 -4.20
CA ILE A 23 8.43 -2.99 -4.65
C ILE A 23 8.50 -3.06 -6.18
N LYS A 24 7.72 -2.23 -6.88
CA LYS A 24 7.67 -2.23 -8.35
C LYS A 24 8.96 -1.75 -9.01
N ASP A 25 9.64 -0.77 -8.42
CA ASP A 25 10.83 -0.14 -9.01
C ASP A 25 12.11 -0.89 -8.64
N ASP A 26 12.29 -1.21 -7.36
CA ASP A 26 13.55 -1.78 -6.84
C ASP A 26 13.43 -3.28 -6.57
N TYR A 27 12.47 -3.71 -5.73
CA TYR A 27 12.53 -5.05 -5.13
C TYR A 27 12.28 -6.18 -6.13
N MET A 28 11.44 -5.93 -7.14
CA MET A 28 11.23 -6.88 -8.23
C MET A 28 12.50 -7.12 -9.06
N GLN A 29 13.35 -6.09 -9.22
CA GLN A 29 14.63 -6.22 -9.94
C GLN A 29 15.62 -7.05 -9.10
N ASP A 30 15.73 -6.71 -7.81
CA ASP A 30 16.60 -7.40 -6.86
C ASP A 30 16.19 -8.87 -6.67
N ALA A 31 14.90 -9.18 -6.76
CA ALA A 31 14.36 -10.53 -6.63
C ALA A 31 14.43 -11.36 -7.93
N SER A 32 14.92 -10.81 -9.05
CA SER A 32 14.83 -11.44 -10.38
C SER A 32 15.39 -12.86 -10.50
N GLN A 33 16.31 -13.25 -9.60
CA GLN A 33 16.92 -14.59 -9.58
C GLN A 33 16.30 -15.54 -8.54
N SER A 34 15.27 -15.11 -7.80
CA SER A 34 14.55 -15.94 -6.82
C SER A 34 13.06 -16.02 -7.17
N PRO A 35 12.61 -17.11 -7.80
CA PRO A 35 11.20 -17.32 -8.15
C PRO A 35 10.25 -17.19 -6.96
N GLU A 36 10.67 -17.67 -5.78
CA GLU A 36 9.86 -17.59 -4.56
C GLU A 36 9.70 -16.14 -4.07
N SER A 37 10.77 -15.34 -4.16
CA SER A 37 10.74 -13.92 -3.80
C SER A 37 9.89 -13.13 -4.80
N LEU A 38 9.98 -13.41 -6.10
CA LEU A 38 9.13 -12.81 -7.12
C LEU A 38 7.65 -13.09 -6.86
N ALA A 39 7.29 -14.36 -6.62
CA ALA A 39 5.90 -14.72 -6.32
C ALA A 39 5.37 -14.02 -5.06
N PHE A 40 6.22 -13.85 -4.05
CA PHE A 40 5.87 -13.05 -2.87
C PHE A 40 5.63 -11.58 -3.22
N TRP A 41 6.52 -10.95 -3.99
CA TRP A 41 6.39 -9.54 -4.36
C TRP A 41 5.21 -9.28 -5.28
N GLU A 42 4.91 -10.18 -6.22
CA GLU A 42 3.71 -10.12 -7.06
C GLU A 42 2.44 -10.12 -6.21
N LYS A 43 2.33 -11.05 -5.26
CA LYS A 43 1.22 -11.07 -4.31
C LYS A 43 1.17 -9.80 -3.46
N ALA A 44 2.32 -9.34 -2.96
CA ALA A 44 2.39 -8.13 -2.15
C ALA A 44 1.97 -6.86 -2.93
N ILE A 45 2.23 -6.81 -4.25
CA ILE A 45 1.75 -5.74 -5.12
C ILE A 45 0.22 -5.75 -5.16
N GLU A 46 -0.40 -6.91 -5.41
CA GLU A 46 -1.87 -7.05 -5.48
C GLU A 46 -2.54 -6.66 -4.15
N ASP A 47 -2.02 -7.19 -3.04
CA ASP A 47 -2.52 -6.91 -1.68
C ASP A 47 -2.45 -5.40 -1.38
N LYS A 48 -1.35 -4.74 -1.75
CA LYS A 48 -1.19 -3.29 -1.53
C LYS A 48 -2.13 -2.45 -2.39
N GLU A 49 -2.35 -2.84 -3.64
CA GLU A 49 -3.33 -2.16 -4.49
C GLU A 49 -4.75 -2.29 -3.94
N ASN A 50 -5.09 -3.45 -3.37
CA ASN A 50 -6.34 -3.66 -2.64
C ASN A 50 -6.45 -2.73 -1.42
N HIS A 51 -5.43 -2.72 -0.56
CA HIS A 51 -5.43 -1.84 0.62
C HIS A 51 -5.54 -0.36 0.24
N ILE A 52 -4.84 0.10 -0.80
CA ILE A 52 -4.95 1.47 -1.29
C ILE A 52 -6.38 1.78 -1.75
N ARG A 53 -7.06 0.85 -2.43
CA ARG A 53 -8.48 1.03 -2.82
C ARG A 53 -9.38 1.17 -1.60
N GLU A 54 -9.23 0.30 -0.61
CA GLU A 54 -10.02 0.33 0.63
C GLU A 54 -9.77 1.61 1.43
N LEU A 55 -8.51 2.02 1.58
CA LEU A 55 -8.14 3.27 2.24
C LEU A 55 -8.77 4.49 1.56
N LYS A 56 -8.79 4.52 0.22
CA LYS A 56 -9.46 5.62 -0.51
C LYS A 56 -10.96 5.68 -0.24
N VAL A 57 -11.63 4.53 -0.12
CA VAL A 57 -13.05 4.47 0.25
C VAL A 57 -13.25 5.00 1.67
N LEU A 58 -12.48 4.51 2.64
CA LEU A 58 -12.60 4.94 4.04
C LEU A 58 -12.29 6.43 4.24
N ILE A 59 -11.26 6.95 3.56
CA ILE A 59 -10.93 8.38 3.57
C ILE A 59 -12.11 9.20 3.04
N ARG A 60 -12.74 8.77 1.94
CA ARG A 60 -13.90 9.46 1.38
C ARG A 60 -15.08 9.43 2.33
N GLU A 61 -15.35 8.31 2.98
CA GLU A 61 -16.42 8.21 3.98
C GLU A 61 -16.16 9.14 5.15
N GLU A 62 -14.93 9.17 5.67
CA GLU A 62 -14.55 10.00 6.82
C GLU A 62 -14.57 11.51 6.50
N LEU A 63 -14.30 11.91 5.25
CA LEU A 63 -14.43 13.31 4.78
C LEU A 63 -15.88 13.80 4.67
N ASN A 64 -16.84 12.88 4.53
CA ASN A 64 -18.26 13.19 4.39
C ASN A 64 -19.06 13.02 5.68
N LYS A 65 -18.40 12.67 6.80
CA LYS A 65 -18.97 12.65 8.14
C LYS A 65 -18.93 14.04 8.76
#